data_AF-A0A0N0ZWW7-F1
#
_entry.id   AF-A0A0N0ZWW7-F1
#
_cell.length_a   1.000
_cell.length_b   1.000
_cell.length_c   1.000
_cell.angle_alpha   90.00
_cell.angle_beta   90.00
_cell.angle_gamma   90.00
#
_symmetry.space_group_name_H-M   'P 1'
#
loop_
_entity.id
_entity.type
_entity.pdbx_description
1 polymer ?
#
loop_
_entity_poly.entity_id
_entity_poly.type
_entity_poly.pdbx_seq_one_letter_code
_entity_poly.pdbx_strand_id
1 'polypeptide(L)'
;MNNSVLQKYDLIMQKTSEKFNGIVSGSPIANYIFSFRHPDDIDDFVADLDLALSGNFSGIDDPDYGDGLAKSYWFAHITPDHFELWQEGYPKTIIPLEDWKEILLSWKECLEV
;
A
#
# COMPACT_ATOMS: atom_id res chain seq x y z
N MET A 1 -5.59 9.40 9.88
CA MET A 1 -5.20 7.99 10.09
C MET A 1 -6.42 7.18 10.49
N ASN A 2 -6.68 6.08 9.78
CA ASN A 2 -7.87 5.25 9.99
C ASN A 2 -7.56 3.98 10.80
N ASN A 3 -7.75 4.04 12.11
CA ASN A 3 -7.32 2.98 13.02
C ASN A 3 -8.07 1.64 12.83
N SER A 4 -9.29 1.63 12.30
CA SER A 4 -10.04 0.38 12.12
C SER A 4 -9.52 -0.45 10.96
N VAL A 5 -9.18 0.20 9.83
CA VAL A 5 -8.55 -0.45 8.68
C VAL A 5 -7.17 -0.97 9.08
N LEU A 6 -6.35 -0.15 9.75
CA LEU A 6 -5.02 -0.59 10.19
C LEU A 6 -5.09 -1.80 11.14
N GLN A 7 -6.03 -1.82 12.08
CA GLN A 7 -6.25 -2.97 12.97
C GLN A 7 -6.69 -4.23 12.22
N LYS A 8 -7.50 -4.11 11.16
CA LYS A 8 -7.94 -5.25 10.33
C LYS A 8 -6.76 -6.00 9.70
N TYR A 9 -5.66 -5.31 9.41
CA TYR A 9 -4.46 -5.85 8.78
C TYR A 9 -3.27 -5.99 9.74
N ASP A 10 -3.52 -5.89 11.05
CA ASP A 10 -2.49 -5.93 12.10
C ASP A 10 -1.35 -4.91 11.86
N LEU A 11 -1.69 -3.75 11.30
CA LEU A 11 -0.77 -2.66 11.02
C LEU A 11 -0.74 -1.68 12.19
N ILE A 12 0.47 -1.30 12.61
CA ILE A 12 0.69 -0.29 13.64
C ILE A 12 1.54 0.83 13.03
N MET A 13 0.88 1.91 12.63
CA MET A 13 1.54 3.12 12.13
C MET A 13 1.59 4.18 13.23
N GLN A 14 2.70 4.91 13.32
CA GLN A 14 2.88 5.98 14.31
C GLN A 14 3.51 7.20 13.65
N LYS A 15 2.90 8.37 13.85
CA LYS A 15 3.46 9.66 13.46
C LYS A 15 4.33 10.18 14.62
N THR A 16 5.64 10.34 14.41
CA THR A 16 6.55 10.91 15.41
C THR A 16 7.40 12.03 14.80
N SER A 17 7.85 12.97 15.65
CA SER A 17 8.67 14.13 15.25
C SER A 17 10.08 13.77 14.76
N GLU A 18 10.52 12.53 14.94
CA GLU A 18 11.91 12.10 14.70
C GLU A 18 12.04 11.01 13.62
N LYS A 19 10.97 10.78 12.83
CA LYS A 19 10.81 9.64 11.91
C LYS A 19 10.77 8.31 12.69
N PHE A 20 9.60 7.69 12.81
CA PHE A 20 9.52 6.32 13.31
C PHE A 20 8.79 5.37 12.35
N ASN A 21 9.44 4.21 12.19
CA ASN A 21 9.06 3.05 11.39
C ASN A 21 8.23 2.11 12.27
N GLY A 22 6.98 1.83 11.89
CA GLY A 22 6.16 0.86 12.61
C GLY A 22 5.67 -0.24 11.67
N ILE A 23 6.30 -1.42 11.75
CA ILE A 23 5.81 -2.65 11.14
C ILE A 23 5.98 -3.76 12.17
N VAL A 24 4.91 -4.47 12.51
CA VAL A 24 5.03 -5.78 13.15
C VAL A 24 5.73 -6.68 12.14
N SER A 25 6.98 -7.04 12.42
CA SER A 25 7.84 -7.80 11.51
C SER A 25 7.11 -9.04 11.00
N GLY A 26 6.92 -9.14 9.68
CA GLY A 26 6.39 -10.33 9.01
C GLY A 26 5.12 -10.12 8.19
N SER A 27 4.39 -9.00 8.35
CA SER A 27 3.23 -8.71 7.49
C SER A 27 3.68 -8.34 6.06
N PRO A 28 3.20 -9.04 5.02
CA PRO A 28 3.48 -8.70 3.63
C PRO A 28 3.17 -7.25 3.28
N ILE A 29 1.99 -6.78 3.71
CA ILE A 29 1.51 -5.42 3.50
C ILE A 29 2.46 -4.41 4.12
N ALA A 30 2.88 -4.69 5.34
CA ALA A 30 3.73 -3.81 6.09
C ALA A 30 5.13 -3.73 5.44
N ASN A 31 5.70 -4.86 5.06
CA ASN A 31 6.98 -4.89 4.34
C ASN A 31 6.91 -4.13 3.01
N TYR A 32 5.83 -4.32 2.24
CA TYR A 32 5.64 -3.64 0.98
C TYR A 32 5.47 -2.13 1.17
N ILE A 33 4.59 -1.67 2.06
CA ILE A 33 4.35 -0.23 2.23
C ILE A 33 5.58 0.54 2.71
N PHE A 34 6.53 -0.15 3.34
CA PHE A 34 7.82 0.42 3.74
C PHE A 34 8.66 0.92 2.57
N SER A 35 8.42 0.46 1.33
CA SER A 35 9.17 0.92 0.17
C SER A 35 8.83 2.36 -0.22
N PHE A 36 7.61 2.81 0.02
CA PHE A 36 7.18 4.17 -0.31
C PHE A 36 7.85 5.16 0.63
N ARG A 37 8.82 5.91 0.10
CA ARG A 37 9.61 6.89 0.88
C ARG A 37 9.14 8.32 0.67
N HIS A 38 8.45 8.59 -0.42
CA HIS A 38 8.00 9.93 -0.77
C HIS A 38 6.46 9.98 -0.77
N PRO A 39 5.85 11.00 -0.15
CA PRO A 39 4.41 11.23 -0.21
C PRO A 39 3.87 11.28 -1.65
N ASP A 40 4.66 11.84 -2.58
CA ASP A 40 4.30 11.98 -3.99
C ASP A 40 4.08 10.61 -4.66
N ASP A 41 4.90 9.61 -4.34
CA ASP A 41 4.73 8.23 -4.86
C ASP A 41 3.36 7.64 -4.43
N ILE A 42 2.88 8.04 -3.25
CA ILE A 42 1.59 7.61 -2.72
C ILE A 42 0.45 8.35 -3.41
N ASP A 43 0.63 9.62 -3.75
CA ASP A 43 -0.40 10.39 -4.46
C ASP A 43 -0.67 9.84 -5.85
N ASP A 44 0.37 9.47 -6.58
CA ASP A 44 0.23 8.84 -7.89
C ASP A 44 -0.52 7.50 -7.77
N PHE A 45 -0.15 6.66 -6.80
CA PHE A 45 -0.85 5.39 -6.53
C PHE A 45 -2.33 5.63 -6.14
N VAL A 46 -2.60 6.59 -5.26
CA VAL A 46 -3.97 6.91 -4.85
C VAL A 46 -4.81 7.42 -6.02
N ALA A 47 -4.23 8.17 -6.96
CA ALA A 47 -4.93 8.61 -8.17
C ALA A 47 -5.38 7.41 -9.03
N ASP A 48 -4.53 6.40 -9.20
CA ASP A 48 -4.87 5.18 -9.93
C ASP A 48 -5.92 4.33 -9.19
N LEU A 49 -5.87 4.29 -7.85
CA LEU A 49 -6.94 3.67 -7.06
C LEU A 49 -8.28 4.41 -7.23
N ASP A 50 -8.27 5.73 -7.33
CA ASP A 50 -9.48 6.52 -7.59
C ASP A 50 -10.06 6.26 -8.98
N LEU A 51 -9.22 6.03 -9.98
CA LEU A 51 -9.66 5.57 -11.30
C LEU A 51 -10.32 4.19 -11.21
N ALA A 52 -9.73 3.24 -10.48
CA ALA A 52 -10.32 1.92 -10.28
C ALA A 52 -11.67 2.00 -9.52
N LEU A 53 -11.71 2.69 -8.38
CA LEU A 53 -12.89 2.88 -7.53
C LEU A 53 -14.05 3.59 -8.24
N SER A 54 -13.75 4.49 -9.18
CA SER A 54 -14.76 5.18 -9.99
C SER A 54 -15.23 4.38 -11.21
N GLY A 55 -14.72 3.15 -11.40
CA GLY A 55 -15.04 2.30 -12.55
C GLY A 55 -14.32 2.71 -13.84
N ASN A 56 -13.33 3.61 -13.76
CA ASN A 56 -12.51 4.07 -14.87
C ASN A 56 -11.12 3.39 -14.89
N PHE A 57 -11.08 2.09 -14.62
CA PHE A 57 -9.83 1.32 -14.55
C PHE A 57 -8.98 1.41 -15.83
N SER A 58 -9.62 1.57 -17.01
CA SER A 58 -8.92 1.76 -18.29
C SER A 58 -8.11 3.06 -18.39
N GLY A 59 -8.26 3.97 -17.42
CA GLY A 59 -7.47 5.20 -17.32
C GLY A 59 -6.11 5.02 -16.65
N ILE A 60 -5.84 3.86 -16.03
CA ILE A 60 -4.57 3.54 -15.39
C ILE A 60 -3.59 3.11 -16.49
N ASP A 61 -2.42 3.76 -16.56
CA ASP A 61 -1.40 3.50 -17.59
C ASP A 61 -0.67 2.16 -17.34
N ASP A 62 -0.24 1.95 -16.09
CA ASP A 62 0.37 0.70 -15.63
C ASP A 62 -0.22 0.29 -14.26
N PRO A 63 -1.02 -0.78 -14.19
CA PRO A 63 -1.58 -1.27 -12.93
C PRO A 63 -0.59 -2.10 -12.10
N ASP A 64 0.64 -2.36 -12.58
CA ASP A 64 1.66 -3.14 -11.88
C ASP A 64 2.59 -2.24 -11.05
N TYR A 65 2.64 -2.46 -9.73
CA TYR A 65 3.45 -1.69 -8.77
C TYR A 65 4.53 -2.55 -8.10
N GLY A 66 5.05 -3.55 -8.80
CA GLY A 66 6.08 -4.42 -8.24
C GLY A 66 7.29 -3.62 -7.74
N ASP A 67 7.79 -3.94 -6.54
CA ASP A 67 8.97 -3.28 -5.99
C ASP A 67 9.96 -4.29 -5.37
N GLY A 68 11.24 -3.98 -5.55
CA GLY A 68 12.36 -4.75 -5.02
C GLY A 68 12.85 -4.19 -3.68
N LEU A 69 12.40 -4.77 -2.57
CA LEU A 69 12.99 -4.50 -1.25
C LEU A 69 14.03 -5.56 -0.90
N ALA A 70 15.31 -5.17 -0.96
CA ALA A 70 16.46 -6.02 -0.64
C ALA A 70 16.51 -7.32 -1.47
N LYS A 71 16.47 -8.50 -0.83
CA LYS A 71 16.56 -9.83 -1.48
C LYS A 71 15.19 -10.40 -1.89
N SER A 72 14.11 -9.65 -1.70
CA SER A 72 12.76 -10.13 -1.98
C SER A 72 12.06 -9.17 -2.93
N TYR A 73 11.60 -9.70 -4.07
CA TYR A 73 10.79 -8.96 -5.03
C TYR A 73 9.31 -9.11 -4.64
N TRP A 74 8.63 -7.98 -4.45
CA TRP A 74 7.19 -7.91 -4.25
C TRP A 74 6.52 -7.64 -5.58
N PHE A 75 5.49 -8.41 -5.87
CA PHE A 75 4.57 -8.15 -6.97
C PHE A 75 3.31 -7.52 -6.40
N ALA A 76 2.85 -6.47 -7.05
CA ALA A 76 1.68 -5.73 -6.66
C ALA A 76 0.90 -5.34 -7.90
N HIS A 77 -0.42 -5.48 -7.86
CA HIS A 77 -1.28 -5.21 -9.00
C HIS A 77 -2.62 -4.62 -8.56
N ILE A 78 -3.04 -3.52 -9.18
CA ILE A 78 -4.40 -3.00 -9.02
C ILE A 78 -5.30 -3.74 -10.01
N THR A 79 -6.42 -4.28 -9.53
CA THR A 79 -7.51 -4.78 -10.37
C THR A 79 -8.72 -3.83 -10.28
N PRO A 80 -9.77 -4.01 -11.10
CA PRO A 80 -10.97 -3.18 -11.01
C PRO A 80 -11.69 -3.21 -9.64
N ASP A 81 -11.50 -4.24 -8.83
CA ASP A 81 -12.24 -4.44 -7.57
C ASP A 81 -11.36 -4.66 -6.33
N HIS A 82 -10.08 -4.99 -6.50
CA HIS A 82 -9.16 -5.22 -5.39
C HIS A 82 -7.69 -4.94 -5.74
N PHE A 83 -6.86 -4.84 -4.73
CA PHE A 83 -5.41 -4.82 -4.83
C PHE A 83 -4.84 -6.20 -4.48
N GLU A 84 -3.88 -6.67 -5.27
CA GLU A 84 -3.17 -7.92 -5.08
C GLU A 84 -1.73 -7.66 -4.66
N LEU A 85 -1.23 -8.36 -3.64
CA LEU A 85 0.16 -8.30 -3.19
C LEU A 85 0.74 -9.70 -2.95
N TRP A 86 1.89 -10.02 -3.55
CA TRP A 86 2.53 -11.33 -3.36
C TRP A 86 4.03 -11.33 -3.58
N GLN A 87 4.65 -12.47 -3.26
CA GLN A 87 6.02 -12.81 -3.63
C GLN A 87 5.99 -14.08 -4.46
N GLU A 88 7.02 -14.28 -5.28
CA GLU A 88 7.14 -15.52 -6.06
C GLU A 88 7.12 -16.74 -5.13
N GLY A 89 6.26 -17.72 -5.43
CA GLY A 89 6.10 -18.93 -4.63
C GLY A 89 5.21 -18.79 -3.39
N TYR A 90 4.59 -17.62 -3.14
CA TYR A 90 3.68 -17.39 -2.03
C TYR A 90 2.26 -17.02 -2.52
N PRO A 91 1.20 -17.32 -1.74
CA PRO A 91 -0.16 -16.91 -2.09
C PRO A 91 -0.32 -15.39 -2.18
N LYS A 92 -1.23 -14.95 -3.05
CA LYS A 92 -1.62 -13.55 -3.13
C LYS A 92 -2.42 -13.11 -1.90
N THR A 93 -2.04 -11.96 -1.35
CA THR A 93 -2.85 -11.21 -0.40
C THR A 93 -3.80 -10.33 -1.20
N ILE A 94 -5.10 -10.48 -0.96
CA ILE A 94 -6.16 -9.74 -1.63
C ILE A 94 -6.73 -8.69 -0.68
N ILE A 95 -6.74 -7.42 -1.10
CA ILE A 95 -7.11 -6.27 -0.27
C ILE A 95 -8.15 -5.45 -1.05
N PRO A 96 -9.33 -5.14 -0.49
CA PRO A 96 -10.27 -4.21 -1.12
C PRO A 96 -9.59 -2.87 -1.43
N LEU A 97 -9.95 -2.24 -2.56
CA LEU A 97 -9.31 -1.00 -3.00
C LEU A 97 -9.46 0.12 -1.97
N GLU A 98 -10.62 0.22 -1.32
CA GLU A 98 -10.88 1.20 -0.27
C GLU A 98 -9.95 1.01 0.92
N ASP A 99 -9.77 -0.24 1.36
CA ASP A 99 -8.89 -0.55 2.47
C ASP A 99 -7.42 -0.26 2.11
N TRP A 100 -7.00 -0.61 0.89
CA TRP A 100 -5.65 -0.33 0.43
C TRP A 100 -5.37 1.18 0.35
N LYS A 101 -6.32 1.95 -0.18
CA LYS A 101 -6.26 3.41 -0.21
C LYS A 101 -6.11 4.01 1.20
N GLU A 102 -6.90 3.55 2.16
CA GLU A 102 -6.83 4.03 3.55
C GLU A 102 -5.49 3.70 4.23
N ILE A 103 -4.92 2.53 3.92
CA ILE A 103 -3.59 2.12 4.37
C ILE A 103 -2.51 3.05 3.81
N LEU A 104 -2.54 3.31 2.49
CA LEU A 104 -1.62 4.23 1.81
C LEU A 104 -1.70 5.66 2.36
N LEU A 105 -2.92 6.19 2.52
CA LEU A 105 -3.13 7.53 3.07
C LEU A 105 -2.64 7.64 4.52
N SER A 106 -2.87 6.59 5.32
CA SER A 106 -2.34 6.53 6.69
C SER A 106 -0.80 6.53 6.72
N TRP A 107 -0.17 5.86 5.75
CA TRP A 107 1.28 5.88 5.59
C TRP A 107 1.78 7.25 5.11
N LYS A 108 1.09 7.88 4.16
CA LYS A 108 1.40 9.24 3.70
C LYS A 108 1.41 10.24 4.85
N GLU A 109 0.41 10.19 5.73
CA GLU A 109 0.37 11.04 6.93
C GLU A 109 1.59 10.86 7.87
N CYS A 110 2.20 9.67 7.86
CA CYS A 110 3.44 9.39 8.60
C CYS A 110 4.70 9.94 7.91
N LEU A 111 4.71 10.06 6.58
CA LEU A 111 5.83 10.60 5.80
C LEU A 111 5.86 12.14 5.80
N GLU A 112 4.69 12.79 5.80
CA GLU A 112 4.54 14.24 5.86
C GLU A 112 4.76 14.76 7.30
N VAL A 113 6.03 15.01 7.63
CA VAL A 113 6.48 15.68 8.87
C VAL A 113 6.59 17.18 8.65
#